data_AF-A0A7J4M6V2-F1
#
_entry.id   AF-A0A7J4M6V2-F1
#
_cell.length_a   1.000
_cell.length_b   1.000
_cell.length_c   1.000
_cell.angle_alpha   90.00
_cell.angle_beta   90.00
_cell.angle_gamma   90.00
#
_symmetry.space_group_name_H-M   'P 1'
#
loop_
_entity.id
_entity.type
_entity.pdbx_description
1 polymer ?
#
loop_
_entity_poly.entity_id
_entity_poly.type
_entity_poly.pdbx_seq_one_letter_code
_entity_poly.pdbx_strand_id
1 'polypeptide(L)'
;MVQEMKKLILKDYQDLLALNIPITLDVKKLLFPQTILGHIQAGHTYFLKHQERNFLMEDVFLALGIDPNEAKIKRETLIYDFKKCLEDLMDGKINKLIDRKGKPVFGNQFLEGIFFDGSREEFKGVVLAGRMDSDYWRRKTVEKYKKNFAGEELKIGSGQEFLVNTKILDQNGFWFKSMLSCEGHSYEDIKDLKEIGLIVGKENANKKGIESMFIRTNSGLGCCDDASIISIGLRHCPNAMILGWGIDATDTYTKFVKNPKEGGYDEWLAELEGKRWKRKYKEELVTPEETTEIIYLGAKNNFPWINMSSSHRRFDQIEKGQKFPTIINHYNFVKYGKIPKNYQLSFDRMPSELFYEKILQRHQLIEGKEIFKEKKKIPRKIKKEMKKMGTWHLFSEKTTEQ
;
A
#
# COMPACT_ATOMS: atom_id res chain seq x y z
N MET A 1 29.45 -11.68 11.84
CA MET A 1 28.39 -11.22 10.92
C MET A 1 27.08 -11.99 11.12
N VAL A 2 26.96 -13.28 10.75
CA VAL A 2 25.68 -14.04 10.85
C VAL A 2 25.07 -14.06 12.26
N GLN A 3 25.87 -14.34 13.31
CA GLN A 3 25.38 -14.36 14.70
C GLN A 3 25.00 -12.97 15.23
N GLU A 4 25.63 -11.93 14.72
CA GLU A 4 25.35 -10.55 15.12
C GLU A 4 24.05 -10.07 14.46
N MET A 5 23.90 -10.29 13.15
CA MET A 5 22.68 -9.98 12.42
C MET A 5 21.46 -10.67 13.05
N LYS A 6 21.59 -11.95 13.40
CA LYS A 6 20.54 -12.69 14.12
C LYS A 6 20.13 -12.01 15.43
N LYS A 7 21.09 -11.53 16.23
CA LYS A 7 20.80 -10.80 17.48
C LYS A 7 20.05 -9.49 17.21
N LEU A 8 20.43 -8.74 16.18
CA LEU A 8 19.76 -7.49 15.81
C LEU A 8 18.32 -7.74 15.33
N ILE A 9 18.11 -8.77 14.49
CA ILE A 9 16.78 -9.21 14.04
C ILE A 9 15.89 -9.58 15.22
N LEU A 10 16.39 -10.39 16.16
CA LEU A 10 15.64 -10.78 17.34
C LEU A 10 15.27 -9.57 18.20
N LYS A 11 16.18 -8.60 18.35
CA LYS A 11 15.92 -7.37 19.10
C LYS A 11 14.83 -6.52 18.44
N ASP A 12 14.93 -6.29 17.13
CA ASP A 12 13.93 -5.53 16.37
C ASP A 12 12.55 -6.22 16.41
N TYR A 13 12.53 -7.56 16.33
CA TYR A 13 11.30 -8.35 16.46
C TYR A 13 10.63 -8.20 17.83
N GLN A 14 11.40 -8.17 18.93
CA GLN A 14 10.87 -7.96 20.27
C GLN A 14 10.24 -6.56 20.42
N ASP A 15 10.87 -5.53 19.86
CA ASP A 15 10.31 -4.17 19.87
C ASP A 15 9.01 -4.10 19.05
N LEU A 16 8.92 -4.83 17.93
CA LEU A 16 7.69 -4.93 17.15
C LEU A 16 6.59 -5.68 17.90
N LEU A 17 6.92 -6.73 18.66
CA LEU A 17 5.95 -7.45 19.53
C LEU A 17 5.39 -6.57 20.64
N ALA A 18 6.16 -5.60 21.13
CA ALA A 18 5.70 -4.61 22.12
C ALA A 18 4.73 -3.56 21.54
N LEU A 19 4.57 -3.48 20.22
CA LEU A 19 3.62 -2.55 19.59
C LEU A 19 2.17 -2.97 19.87
N ASN A 20 1.34 -1.97 20.16
CA ASN A 20 -0.09 -2.15 20.32
C ASN A 20 -0.77 -2.28 18.94
N ILE A 21 -0.91 -3.52 18.49
CA ILE A 21 -1.55 -3.91 17.24
C ILE A 21 -2.53 -5.04 17.57
N PRO A 22 -3.86 -4.88 17.38
CA PRO A 22 -4.89 -5.84 17.76
C PRO A 22 -5.03 -6.94 16.69
N ILE A 23 -3.89 -7.53 16.35
CA ILE A 23 -3.74 -8.69 15.48
C ILE A 23 -3.30 -9.88 16.36
N THR A 24 -3.79 -11.08 16.06
CA THR A 24 -3.34 -12.31 16.73
C THR A 24 -1.83 -12.52 16.63
N LEU A 25 -1.23 -13.15 17.66
CA LEU A 25 0.21 -13.40 17.70
C LEU A 25 0.71 -14.22 16.50
N ASP A 26 -0.09 -15.19 16.03
CA ASP A 26 0.30 -16.02 14.89
C ASP A 26 0.38 -15.24 13.58
N VAL A 27 -0.48 -14.24 13.38
CA VAL A 27 -0.37 -13.35 12.21
C VAL A 27 0.77 -12.33 12.40
N LYS A 28 1.03 -11.84 13.63
CA LYS A 28 2.22 -10.99 13.90
C LYS A 28 3.53 -11.67 13.50
N LYS A 29 3.67 -12.98 13.74
CA LYS A 29 4.83 -13.80 13.29
C LYS A 29 5.02 -13.80 11.77
N LEU A 30 3.96 -13.57 10.99
CA LEU A 30 3.98 -13.55 9.52
C LEU A 30 4.07 -12.13 8.96
N LEU A 31 3.65 -11.13 9.73
CA LEU A 31 3.62 -9.72 9.33
C LEU A 31 4.94 -8.99 9.61
N PHE A 32 5.48 -9.13 10.82
CA PHE A 32 6.64 -8.36 11.26
C PHE A 32 7.95 -8.65 10.52
N PRO A 33 8.23 -9.87 10.02
CA PRO A 33 9.42 -10.13 9.21
C PRO A 33 9.58 -9.18 8.02
N GLN A 34 8.48 -8.77 7.37
CA GLN A 34 8.51 -7.77 6.30
C GLN A 34 9.00 -6.40 6.79
N THR A 35 8.62 -6.00 8.01
CA THR A 35 9.04 -4.72 8.59
C THR A 35 10.52 -4.74 8.95
N ILE A 36 10.99 -5.85 9.54
CA ILE A 36 12.40 -6.06 9.87
C ILE A 36 13.26 -6.04 8.60
N LEU A 37 12.81 -6.73 7.55
CA LEU A 37 13.48 -6.71 6.24
C LEU A 37 13.63 -5.27 5.73
N GLY A 38 12.57 -4.48 5.81
CA GLY A 38 12.61 -3.06 5.45
C GLY A 38 13.60 -2.26 6.29
N HIS A 39 13.69 -2.52 7.60
CA HIS A 39 14.67 -1.87 8.47
C HIS A 39 16.11 -2.25 8.09
N ILE A 40 16.39 -3.52 7.81
CA ILE A 40 17.71 -4.00 7.37
C ILE A 40 18.13 -3.33 6.06
N GLN A 41 17.25 -3.37 5.06
CA GLN A 41 17.56 -2.86 3.71
C GLN A 41 17.73 -1.33 3.70
N ALA A 42 17.01 -0.62 4.56
CA ALA A 42 17.10 0.83 4.69
C ALA A 42 18.16 1.31 5.70
N GLY A 43 18.75 0.41 6.50
CA GLY A 43 19.68 0.78 7.57
C GLY A 43 18.98 1.53 8.72
N HIS A 44 17.71 1.24 8.99
CA HIS A 44 16.95 1.82 10.08
C HIS A 44 17.16 1.06 11.40
N THR A 45 16.63 1.61 12.49
CA THR A 45 16.65 1.03 13.85
C THR A 45 18.05 0.57 14.29
N TYR A 46 18.27 -0.73 14.40
CA TYR A 46 19.52 -1.35 14.85
C TYR A 46 20.51 -1.62 13.71
N PHE A 47 20.10 -1.39 12.46
CA PHE A 47 20.83 -1.84 11.26
C PHE A 47 21.63 -0.73 10.58
N LEU A 48 21.80 0.45 11.19
CA LEU A 48 22.53 1.58 10.58
C LEU A 48 23.95 1.22 10.12
N LYS A 49 24.65 0.36 10.87
CA LYS A 49 25.99 -0.16 10.54
C LYS A 49 25.98 -1.52 9.84
N HIS A 50 24.79 -2.09 9.64
CA HIS A 50 24.55 -3.44 9.12
C HIS A 50 23.52 -3.41 8.00
N GLN A 51 23.50 -2.33 7.21
CA GLN A 51 22.57 -2.20 6.11
C GLN A 51 22.93 -3.24 5.04
N GLU A 52 21.98 -4.13 4.73
CA GLU A 52 22.15 -5.17 3.72
C GLU A 52 20.98 -5.13 2.73
N ARG A 53 21.17 -4.46 1.58
CA ARG A 53 20.08 -4.30 0.58
C ARG A 53 19.66 -5.62 -0.09
N ASN A 54 20.54 -6.62 -0.06
CA ASN A 54 20.29 -7.94 -0.64
C ASN A 54 19.77 -8.95 0.38
N PHE A 55 19.58 -8.56 1.65
CA PHE A 55 18.99 -9.46 2.64
C PHE A 55 17.62 -9.94 2.14
N LEU A 56 17.33 -11.23 2.32
CA LEU A 56 16.10 -11.86 1.85
C LEU A 56 15.13 -12.05 3.02
N MET A 57 13.84 -12.17 2.71
CA MET A 57 12.85 -12.45 3.74
C MET A 57 13.04 -13.85 4.36
N GLU A 58 13.55 -14.80 3.56
CA GLU A 58 13.92 -16.14 4.02
C GLU A 58 14.93 -16.08 5.17
N ASP A 59 15.96 -15.23 5.05
CA ASP A 59 16.98 -15.04 6.09
C ASP A 59 16.38 -14.49 7.39
N VAL A 60 15.41 -13.58 7.29
CA VAL A 60 14.69 -13.05 8.47
C VAL A 60 13.90 -14.16 9.16
N PHE A 61 13.15 -14.98 8.42
CA PHE A 61 12.40 -16.10 9.01
C PHE A 61 13.33 -17.13 9.67
N LEU A 62 14.43 -17.50 9.01
CA LEU A 62 15.43 -18.40 9.58
C LEU A 62 16.07 -17.83 10.85
N ALA A 63 16.39 -16.53 10.88
CA ALA A 63 16.93 -15.86 12.06
C ALA A 63 15.95 -15.88 13.25
N LEU A 64 14.65 -15.81 12.97
CA LEU A 64 13.58 -15.93 13.97
C LEU A 64 13.25 -17.38 14.36
N GLY A 65 13.89 -18.38 13.74
CA GLY A 65 13.63 -19.80 13.98
C GLY A 65 12.30 -20.30 13.42
N ILE A 66 11.79 -19.65 12.38
CA ILE A 66 10.55 -20.01 11.69
C ILE A 66 10.92 -20.66 10.36
N ASP A 67 10.29 -21.81 10.03
CA ASP A 67 10.48 -22.46 8.73
C ASP A 67 9.94 -21.54 7.60
N PRO A 68 10.79 -21.10 6.66
CA PRO A 68 10.37 -20.26 5.54
C PRO A 68 9.28 -20.88 4.66
N ASN A 69 9.28 -22.20 4.48
CA ASN A 69 8.26 -22.88 3.68
C ASN A 69 6.91 -22.87 4.39
N GLU A 70 6.91 -23.12 5.69
CA GLU A 70 5.71 -23.00 6.51
C GLU A 70 5.17 -21.57 6.51
N ALA A 71 6.05 -20.56 6.61
CA ALA A 71 5.68 -19.16 6.55
C ALA A 71 5.03 -18.79 5.20
N LYS A 72 5.61 -19.22 4.06
CA LYS A 72 5.04 -19.03 2.73
C LYS A 72 3.62 -19.60 2.61
N ILE A 73 3.41 -20.82 3.10
CA ILE A 73 2.09 -21.49 3.09
C ILE A 73 1.10 -20.76 3.98
N LYS A 74 1.50 -20.35 5.18
CA LYS A 74 0.62 -19.64 6.11
C LYS A 74 0.23 -18.25 5.59
N ARG A 75 1.16 -17.49 5.02
CA ARG A 75 0.87 -16.20 4.37
C ARG A 75 -0.11 -16.37 3.21
N GLU A 76 0.12 -17.35 2.35
CA GLU A 76 -0.78 -17.68 1.24
C GLU A 76 -2.18 -18.09 1.74
N THR A 77 -2.26 -18.85 2.83
CA THR A 77 -3.53 -19.24 3.47
C THR A 77 -4.34 -18.03 3.92
N LEU A 78 -3.71 -17.01 4.52
CA LEU A 78 -4.40 -15.78 4.91
C LEU A 78 -5.07 -15.09 3.71
N ILE A 79 -4.40 -15.06 2.56
CA ILE A 79 -4.93 -14.46 1.33
C ILE A 79 -6.12 -15.29 0.80
N TYR A 80 -5.99 -16.61 0.77
CA TYR A 80 -7.08 -17.49 0.30
C TYR A 80 -8.28 -17.53 1.25
N ASP A 81 -8.08 -17.32 2.55
CA ASP A 81 -9.16 -17.16 3.52
C ASP A 81 -9.91 -15.84 3.28
N PHE A 82 -9.19 -14.74 3.04
CA PHE A 82 -9.82 -13.48 2.67
C PHE A 82 -10.58 -13.58 1.34
N LYS A 83 -9.99 -14.22 0.32
CA LYS A 83 -10.68 -14.51 -0.94
C LYS A 83 -11.99 -15.26 -0.71
N LYS A 84 -11.95 -16.36 0.05
CA LYS A 84 -13.14 -17.17 0.31
C LYS A 84 -14.20 -16.37 1.05
N CYS A 85 -13.78 -15.53 1.99
CA CYS A 85 -14.64 -14.59 2.68
C CYS A 85 -15.33 -13.60 1.71
N LEU A 86 -14.61 -13.02 0.74
CA LEU A 86 -15.20 -12.14 -0.28
C LEU A 86 -16.25 -12.87 -1.12
N GLU A 87 -15.97 -14.12 -1.52
CA GLU A 87 -16.91 -14.93 -2.29
C GLU A 87 -18.20 -15.21 -1.51
N ASP A 88 -18.08 -15.58 -0.23
CA ASP A 88 -19.23 -15.89 0.62
C ASP A 88 -20.01 -14.62 1.00
N LEU A 89 -19.33 -13.47 1.15
CA LEU A 89 -19.95 -12.17 1.34
C LEU A 89 -20.74 -11.74 0.09
N MET A 90 -20.16 -11.87 -1.11
CA MET A 90 -20.84 -11.54 -2.37
C MET A 90 -22.05 -12.43 -2.62
N ASP A 91 -22.00 -13.68 -2.14
CA ASP A 91 -23.10 -14.63 -2.19
C ASP A 91 -24.16 -14.43 -1.09
N GLY A 92 -23.95 -13.48 -0.17
CA GLY A 92 -24.86 -13.20 0.94
C GLY A 92 -24.92 -14.29 2.01
N LYS A 93 -23.90 -15.16 2.07
CA LYS A 93 -23.81 -16.27 3.04
C LYS A 93 -23.31 -15.83 4.41
N ILE A 94 -22.53 -14.74 4.42
CA ILE A 94 -21.95 -14.14 5.61
C ILE A 94 -22.10 -12.62 5.50
N ASN A 95 -22.03 -11.93 6.64
CA ASN A 95 -22.07 -10.46 6.73
C ASN A 95 -20.89 -9.89 7.53
N LYS A 96 -19.82 -10.68 7.70
CA LYS A 96 -18.60 -10.31 8.44
C LYS A 96 -17.36 -10.78 7.69
N LEU A 97 -16.24 -10.10 7.91
CA LEU A 97 -14.95 -10.52 7.37
C LEU A 97 -14.28 -11.58 8.26
N ILE A 98 -14.60 -12.84 8.01
CA ILE A 98 -14.12 -14.00 8.78
C ILE A 98 -13.39 -15.04 7.92
N ASP A 99 -12.41 -15.72 8.51
CA ASP A 99 -11.69 -16.85 7.95
C ASP A 99 -12.54 -18.15 8.01
N ARG A 100 -11.97 -19.25 7.50
CA ARG A 100 -12.64 -20.57 7.50
C ARG A 100 -12.92 -21.13 8.89
N LYS A 101 -12.31 -20.58 9.94
CA LYS A 101 -12.52 -20.95 11.35
C LYS A 101 -13.51 -20.01 12.04
N GLY A 102 -14.13 -19.09 11.30
CA GLY A 102 -15.07 -18.10 11.82
C GLY A 102 -14.41 -16.98 12.62
N LYS A 103 -13.08 -16.83 12.54
CA LYS A 103 -12.33 -15.75 13.21
C LYS A 103 -12.10 -14.59 12.25
N PRO A 104 -11.90 -13.36 12.71
CA PRO A 104 -11.58 -12.24 11.83
C PRO A 104 -10.42 -12.51 10.86
N VAL A 105 -10.60 -12.16 9.59
CA VAL A 105 -9.54 -12.30 8.57
C VAL A 105 -8.28 -11.53 8.97
N PHE A 106 -7.12 -12.03 8.57
CA PHE A 106 -5.80 -11.52 8.99
C PHE A 106 -5.63 -11.43 10.52
N GLY A 107 -6.47 -12.13 11.30
CA GLY A 107 -6.44 -12.10 12.76
C GLY A 107 -6.75 -10.73 13.36
N ASN A 108 -7.40 -9.83 12.60
CA ASN A 108 -7.66 -8.44 12.99
C ASN A 108 -8.93 -8.32 13.87
N GLN A 109 -8.75 -8.15 15.17
CA GLN A 109 -9.85 -8.18 16.14
C GLN A 109 -10.86 -7.04 15.96
N PHE A 110 -10.44 -5.90 15.40
CA PHE A 110 -11.34 -4.78 15.18
C PHE A 110 -12.48 -5.07 14.18
N LEU A 111 -12.34 -6.12 13.36
CA LEU A 111 -13.36 -6.50 12.38
C LEU A 111 -14.60 -7.15 13.00
N GLU A 112 -14.53 -7.62 14.25
CA GLU A 112 -15.64 -8.33 14.91
C GLU A 112 -16.95 -7.52 14.97
N GLY A 113 -16.81 -6.19 15.06
CA GLY A 113 -17.89 -5.22 15.12
C GLY A 113 -18.28 -4.57 13.79
N ILE A 114 -17.68 -5.00 12.67
CA ILE A 114 -17.99 -4.47 11.33
C ILE A 114 -18.86 -5.48 10.58
N PHE A 115 -19.98 -5.00 10.06
CA PHE A 115 -20.97 -5.80 9.33
C PHE A 115 -21.13 -5.26 7.92
N PHE A 116 -21.30 -6.15 6.96
CA PHE A 116 -21.36 -5.90 5.53
C PHE A 116 -22.70 -6.40 4.97
N ASP A 117 -23.29 -5.67 4.04
CA ASP A 117 -24.50 -6.09 3.34
C ASP A 117 -24.23 -6.76 1.99
N GLY A 118 -22.97 -6.73 1.54
CA GLY A 118 -22.54 -7.31 0.26
C GLY A 118 -23.02 -6.52 -0.95
N SER A 119 -23.40 -5.25 -0.76
CA SER A 119 -23.87 -4.37 -1.83
C SER A 119 -22.77 -4.03 -2.82
N ARG A 120 -23.20 -3.51 -3.98
CA ARG A 120 -22.30 -3.02 -5.02
C ARG A 120 -21.32 -1.98 -4.49
N GLU A 121 -21.83 -1.00 -3.74
CA GLU A 121 -21.00 0.10 -3.23
C GLU A 121 -19.91 -0.39 -2.27
N GLU A 122 -20.18 -1.40 -1.44
CA GLU A 122 -19.14 -2.04 -0.62
C GLU A 122 -18.09 -2.70 -1.51
N PHE A 123 -18.53 -3.54 -2.46
CA PHE A 123 -17.62 -4.32 -3.31
C PHE A 123 -16.77 -3.49 -4.26
N LYS A 124 -17.17 -2.25 -4.60
CA LYS A 124 -16.31 -1.33 -5.36
C LYS A 124 -14.94 -1.14 -4.73
N GLY A 125 -14.86 -1.16 -3.39
CA GLY A 125 -13.60 -1.04 -2.67
C GLY A 125 -12.58 -2.13 -2.99
N VAL A 126 -13.04 -3.36 -3.28
CA VAL A 126 -12.17 -4.48 -3.68
C VAL A 126 -11.44 -4.16 -4.98
N VAL A 127 -12.20 -3.72 -6.00
CA VAL A 127 -11.65 -3.47 -7.33
C VAL A 127 -10.83 -2.18 -7.36
N LEU A 128 -11.30 -1.12 -6.68
CA LEU A 128 -10.60 0.16 -6.65
C LEU A 128 -9.24 0.07 -5.97
N ALA A 129 -9.15 -0.65 -4.85
CA ALA A 129 -7.89 -0.84 -4.14
C ALA A 129 -6.88 -1.63 -4.99
N GLY A 130 -7.25 -2.79 -5.55
CA GLY A 130 -6.30 -3.55 -6.38
C GLY A 130 -5.88 -2.84 -7.67
N ARG A 131 -6.72 -1.93 -8.20
CA ARG A 131 -6.34 -1.11 -9.36
C ARG A 131 -5.47 0.09 -8.99
N MET A 132 -5.40 0.52 -7.73
CA MET A 132 -4.66 1.73 -7.36
C MET A 132 -3.14 1.57 -7.47
N ASP A 133 -2.65 0.33 -7.37
CA ASP A 133 -1.24 -0.03 -7.53
C ASP A 133 -0.88 -0.48 -8.96
N SER A 134 -1.87 -0.76 -9.79
CA SER A 134 -1.69 -1.18 -11.18
C SER A 134 -1.02 -0.11 -12.04
N ASP A 135 0.06 -0.51 -12.71
CA ASP A 135 0.79 0.35 -13.65
C ASP A 135 -0.12 0.89 -14.76
N TYR A 136 -0.98 0.04 -15.32
CA TYR A 136 -1.92 0.42 -16.36
C TYR A 136 -2.83 1.56 -15.90
N TRP A 137 -3.44 1.44 -14.72
CA TRP A 137 -4.40 2.42 -14.22
C TRP A 137 -3.75 3.73 -13.78
N ARG A 138 -2.52 3.67 -13.25
CA ARG A 138 -1.72 4.88 -12.95
C ARG A 138 -1.40 5.67 -14.21
N ARG A 139 -0.97 5.00 -15.29
CA ARG A 139 -0.74 5.65 -16.60
C ARG A 139 -2.02 6.26 -17.16
N LYS A 140 -3.14 5.52 -17.13
CA LYS A 140 -4.45 6.04 -17.56
C LYS A 140 -4.90 7.27 -16.77
N THR A 141 -4.57 7.32 -15.48
CA THR A 141 -4.86 8.48 -14.63
C THR A 141 -4.05 9.71 -15.06
N VAL A 142 -2.75 9.54 -15.31
CA VAL A 142 -1.88 10.62 -15.80
C VAL A 142 -2.35 11.11 -17.18
N GLU A 143 -2.69 10.21 -18.10
CA GLU A 143 -3.24 10.54 -19.42
C GLU A 143 -4.52 11.39 -19.33
N LYS A 144 -5.41 11.05 -18.39
CA LYS A 144 -6.70 11.72 -18.19
C LYS A 144 -6.57 13.10 -17.57
N TYR A 145 -5.90 13.21 -16.42
CA TYR A 145 -5.86 14.47 -15.66
C TYR A 145 -4.74 15.40 -16.12
N LYS A 146 -3.58 14.86 -16.53
CA LYS A 146 -2.35 15.56 -16.98
C LYS A 146 -1.72 16.54 -15.99
N LYS A 147 -2.53 17.22 -15.17
CA LYS A 147 -2.15 18.22 -14.19
C LYS A 147 -2.69 17.86 -12.81
N ASN A 148 -2.00 18.29 -11.76
CA ASN A 148 -2.51 18.26 -10.40
C ASN A 148 -3.43 19.46 -10.13
N PHE A 149 -4.03 19.53 -8.94
CA PHE A 149 -4.93 20.65 -8.60
C PHE A 149 -4.24 22.03 -8.48
N ALA A 150 -2.91 22.08 -8.45
CA ALA A 150 -2.15 23.35 -8.52
C ALA A 150 -1.85 23.77 -9.97
N GLY A 151 -2.23 22.97 -10.97
CA GLY A 151 -1.96 23.24 -12.39
C GLY A 151 -0.59 22.77 -12.87
N GLU A 152 0.19 22.09 -12.02
CA GLU A 152 1.49 21.51 -12.34
C GLU A 152 1.33 20.14 -13.00
N GLU A 153 2.35 19.66 -13.71
CA GLU A 153 2.34 18.33 -14.33
C GLU A 153 2.13 17.21 -13.29
N LEU A 154 1.15 16.33 -13.54
CA LEU A 154 0.89 15.17 -12.71
C LEU A 154 1.85 14.03 -13.07
N LYS A 155 2.70 13.64 -12.13
CA LYS A 155 3.63 12.49 -12.26
C LYS A 155 3.33 11.42 -11.23
N ILE A 156 2.76 10.30 -11.64
CA ILE A 156 2.52 9.16 -10.75
C ILE A 156 3.52 8.06 -11.10
N GLY A 157 4.38 7.73 -10.15
CA GLY A 157 5.30 6.61 -10.27
C GLY A 157 4.53 5.29 -10.30
N SER A 158 4.94 4.39 -11.20
CA SER A 158 4.28 3.11 -11.42
C SER A 158 5.29 2.01 -11.71
N GLY A 159 4.84 0.77 -11.58
CA GLY A 159 5.62 -0.44 -11.80
C GLY A 159 4.72 -1.65 -11.57
N GLN A 160 5.28 -2.83 -11.72
CA GLN A 160 4.55 -4.08 -11.48
C GLN A 160 5.45 -5.13 -10.84
N GLU A 161 4.82 -6.09 -10.17
CA GLU A 161 5.51 -7.27 -9.67
C GLU A 161 5.77 -8.27 -10.79
N PHE A 162 7.03 -8.65 -10.94
CA PHE A 162 7.50 -9.68 -11.86
C PHE A 162 8.11 -10.86 -11.11
N LEU A 163 8.08 -12.03 -11.73
CA LEU A 163 8.86 -13.17 -11.28
C LEU A 163 10.30 -13.00 -11.76
N VAL A 164 11.24 -12.92 -10.82
CA VAL A 164 12.65 -12.65 -11.08
C VAL A 164 13.53 -13.84 -10.67
N ASN A 165 14.46 -14.20 -11.54
CA ASN A 165 15.51 -15.18 -11.26
C ASN A 165 16.62 -14.54 -10.42
N THR A 166 16.67 -14.86 -9.13
CA THR A 166 17.60 -14.25 -8.18
C THR A 166 19.06 -14.57 -8.49
N LYS A 167 19.36 -15.70 -9.15
CA LYS A 167 20.74 -16.01 -9.57
C LYS A 167 21.24 -15.05 -10.63
N ILE A 168 20.40 -14.69 -11.60
CA ILE A 168 20.76 -13.73 -12.64
C ILE A 168 20.82 -12.32 -12.03
N LEU A 169 19.89 -12.00 -11.11
CA LEU A 169 19.93 -10.75 -10.37
C LEU A 169 21.27 -10.56 -9.64
N ASP A 170 21.73 -11.58 -8.90
CA ASP A 170 22.98 -11.54 -8.15
C ASP A 170 24.22 -11.40 -9.05
N GLN A 171 24.20 -12.02 -10.24
CA GLN A 171 25.27 -11.91 -11.23
C GLN A 171 25.42 -10.51 -11.81
N ASN A 172 24.35 -9.73 -11.84
CA ASN A 172 24.35 -8.35 -12.36
C ASN A 172 24.72 -7.31 -11.28
N GLY A 173 25.04 -7.75 -10.06
CA GLY A 173 25.62 -6.93 -9.01
C GLY A 173 24.61 -6.19 -8.12
N PHE A 174 25.12 -5.72 -6.98
CA PHE A 174 24.34 -5.16 -5.87
C PHE A 174 23.44 -3.98 -6.25
N TRP A 175 23.89 -3.11 -7.16
CA TRP A 175 23.15 -1.91 -7.55
C TRP A 175 21.96 -2.21 -8.46
N PHE A 176 21.99 -3.36 -9.15
CA PHE A 176 21.01 -3.71 -10.16
C PHE A 176 19.60 -3.89 -9.56
N LYS A 177 19.50 -4.54 -8.40
CA LYS A 177 18.23 -4.66 -7.65
C LYS A 177 17.63 -3.30 -7.30
N SER A 178 18.48 -2.37 -6.83
CA SER A 178 18.04 -1.01 -6.49
C SER A 178 17.56 -0.25 -7.72
N MET A 179 18.32 -0.33 -8.82
CA MET A 179 18.01 0.30 -10.10
C MET A 179 16.63 -0.14 -10.62
N LEU A 180 16.34 -1.45 -10.58
CA LEU A 180 15.05 -2.01 -11.00
C LEU A 180 13.86 -1.43 -10.23
N SER A 181 14.02 -1.14 -8.94
CA SER A 181 12.94 -0.63 -8.07
C SER A 181 12.81 0.90 -8.00
N CYS A 182 13.89 1.62 -8.31
CA CYS A 182 13.99 3.07 -8.12
C CYS A 182 13.90 3.87 -9.44
N GLU A 183 14.32 3.29 -10.55
CA GLU A 183 14.36 3.95 -11.86
C GLU A 183 13.26 3.41 -12.76
N GLY A 184 12.72 4.25 -13.64
CA GLY A 184 11.69 3.84 -14.60
C GLY A 184 12.31 3.07 -15.77
N HIS A 185 11.79 1.87 -16.02
CA HIS A 185 12.19 0.98 -17.11
C HIS A 185 11.13 0.99 -18.22
N SER A 186 11.55 1.27 -19.45
CA SER A 186 10.70 1.26 -20.64
C SER A 186 10.18 -0.14 -20.96
N TYR A 187 9.23 -0.25 -21.91
CA TYR A 187 8.74 -1.55 -22.33
C TYR A 187 9.84 -2.39 -23.00
N GLU A 188 10.71 -1.74 -23.75
CA GLU A 188 11.91 -2.33 -24.35
C GLU A 188 12.87 -2.85 -23.28
N ASP A 189 13.13 -2.08 -22.21
CA ASP A 189 13.95 -2.56 -21.09
C ASP A 189 13.35 -3.81 -20.46
N ILE A 190 12.03 -3.82 -20.20
CA ILE A 190 11.34 -5.01 -19.67
C ILE A 190 11.46 -6.21 -20.62
N LYS A 191 11.43 -5.99 -21.94
CA LYS A 191 11.61 -7.06 -22.94
C LYS A 191 13.03 -7.61 -22.87
N ASP A 192 14.04 -6.76 -22.78
CA ASP A 192 15.44 -7.16 -22.67
C ASP A 192 15.68 -7.95 -21.38
N LEU A 193 15.08 -7.53 -20.26
CA LEU A 193 15.14 -8.26 -18.99
C LEU A 193 14.49 -9.66 -19.07
N LYS A 194 13.48 -9.84 -19.92
CA LYS A 194 12.88 -11.16 -20.21
C LYS A 194 13.80 -11.99 -21.11
N GLU A 195 14.43 -11.39 -22.11
CA GLU A 195 15.32 -12.06 -23.05
C GLU A 195 16.58 -12.62 -22.36
N ILE A 196 17.16 -11.87 -21.41
CA ILE A 196 18.29 -12.35 -20.60
C ILE A 196 17.87 -13.37 -19.51
N GLY A 197 16.57 -13.68 -19.40
CA GLY A 197 16.03 -14.64 -18.45
C GLY A 197 15.94 -14.13 -17.00
N LEU A 198 16.16 -12.83 -16.75
CA LEU A 198 15.97 -12.24 -15.43
C LEU A 198 14.50 -12.27 -15.04
N ILE A 199 13.63 -11.73 -15.89
CA ILE A 199 12.17 -11.83 -15.73
C ILE A 199 11.72 -13.14 -16.38
N VAL A 200 11.06 -14.01 -15.60
CA VAL A 200 10.62 -15.33 -16.04
C VAL A 200 9.10 -15.44 -16.07
N GLY A 201 8.59 -16.36 -16.89
CA GLY A 201 7.16 -16.64 -16.95
C GLY A 201 6.62 -17.40 -15.74
N LYS A 202 5.30 -17.36 -15.56
CA LYS A 202 4.55 -18.01 -14.46
C LYS A 202 4.80 -19.52 -14.30
N GLU A 203 5.19 -20.20 -15.37
CA GLU A 203 5.60 -21.60 -15.36
C GLU A 203 6.83 -21.87 -14.47
N ASN A 204 7.55 -20.81 -14.10
CA ASN A 204 8.72 -20.87 -13.22
C ASN A 204 8.43 -20.46 -11.77
N ALA A 205 7.21 -20.03 -11.43
CA ALA A 205 6.87 -19.44 -10.12
C ALA A 205 7.29 -20.31 -8.91
N ASN A 206 7.28 -21.64 -9.08
CA ASN A 206 7.61 -22.61 -8.02
C ASN A 206 9.05 -23.12 -8.07
N LYS A 207 9.88 -22.62 -9.00
CA LYS A 207 11.28 -23.03 -9.10
C LYS A 207 12.12 -22.33 -8.02
N LYS A 208 13.12 -23.05 -7.51
CA LYS A 208 14.07 -22.49 -6.53
C LYS A 208 14.85 -21.32 -7.14
N GLY A 209 14.94 -20.21 -6.40
CA GLY A 209 15.60 -18.98 -6.86
C GLY A 209 14.74 -18.09 -7.74
N ILE A 210 13.42 -18.32 -7.78
CA ILE A 210 12.45 -17.39 -8.37
C ILE A 210 11.71 -16.68 -7.24
N GLU A 211 11.69 -15.35 -7.29
CA GLU A 211 11.00 -14.49 -6.31
C GLU A 211 10.12 -13.45 -7.00
N SER A 212 9.08 -12.97 -6.32
CA SER A 212 8.34 -11.79 -6.79
C SER A 212 9.15 -10.54 -6.47
N MET A 213 9.35 -9.66 -7.45
CA MET A 213 10.04 -8.40 -7.29
C MET A 213 9.32 -7.30 -8.06
N PHE A 214 9.11 -6.17 -7.38
CA PHE A 214 8.61 -4.95 -8.02
C PHE A 214 9.68 -4.34 -8.92
N ILE A 215 9.35 -4.14 -10.19
CA ILE A 215 10.17 -3.39 -11.15
C ILE A 215 9.38 -2.16 -11.59
N ARG A 216 10.01 -1.01 -11.49
CA ARG A 216 9.42 0.30 -11.77
C ARG A 216 9.43 0.57 -13.27
N THR A 217 8.28 0.95 -13.82
CA THR A 217 8.12 1.31 -15.23
C THR A 217 8.07 2.81 -15.44
N ASN A 218 7.65 3.56 -14.41
CA ASN A 218 7.62 5.02 -14.44
C ASN A 218 8.17 5.64 -13.16
N SER A 219 9.03 6.63 -13.33
CA SER A 219 9.62 7.39 -12.23
C SER A 219 8.61 8.34 -11.59
N GLY A 220 8.75 8.58 -10.29
CA GLY A 220 7.89 9.51 -9.54
C GLY A 220 7.37 8.93 -8.24
N LEU A 221 6.67 9.77 -7.48
CA LEU A 221 5.98 9.34 -6.27
C LEU A 221 4.75 8.52 -6.64
N GLY A 222 4.50 7.44 -5.91
CA GLY A 222 3.29 6.64 -6.10
C GLY A 222 2.05 7.30 -5.49
N CYS A 223 1.03 6.47 -5.23
CA CYS A 223 -0.13 6.89 -4.45
C CYS A 223 0.14 6.76 -2.94
N CYS A 224 -0.65 7.47 -2.15
CA CYS A 224 -0.74 7.34 -0.71
C CYS A 224 -1.89 6.38 -0.40
N ASP A 225 -1.56 5.22 0.16
CA ASP A 225 -2.52 4.12 0.39
C ASP A 225 -3.65 4.58 1.31
N ASP A 226 -3.32 5.31 2.38
CA ASP A 226 -4.30 5.90 3.31
C ASP A 226 -5.26 6.86 2.58
N ALA A 227 -4.73 7.73 1.71
CA ALA A 227 -5.54 8.69 0.98
C ALA A 227 -6.43 8.02 -0.07
N SER A 228 -5.91 7.01 -0.77
CA SER A 228 -6.68 6.21 -1.73
C SER A 228 -7.81 5.46 -1.03
N ILE A 229 -7.50 4.74 0.06
CA ILE A 229 -8.47 3.95 0.84
C ILE A 229 -9.55 4.87 1.43
N ILE A 230 -9.18 5.99 2.06
CA ILE A 230 -10.17 6.97 2.57
C ILE A 230 -11.02 7.51 1.42
N SER A 231 -10.44 7.78 0.26
CA SER A 231 -11.19 8.29 -0.90
C SER A 231 -12.20 7.27 -1.42
N ILE A 232 -11.87 5.97 -1.42
CA ILE A 232 -12.83 4.89 -1.69
C ILE A 232 -14.00 4.99 -0.71
N GLY A 233 -13.70 5.16 0.58
CA GLY A 233 -14.71 5.30 1.62
C GLY A 233 -15.63 6.51 1.43
N LEU A 234 -15.06 7.67 1.10
CA LEU A 234 -15.79 8.92 0.92
C LEU A 234 -16.65 8.93 -0.36
N ARG A 235 -16.22 8.24 -1.42
CA ARG A 235 -16.97 8.13 -2.68
C ARG A 235 -18.09 7.10 -2.66
N HIS A 236 -17.93 6.05 -1.86
CA HIS A 236 -18.86 4.92 -1.85
C HIS A 236 -19.50 4.74 -0.48
N CYS A 237 -18.79 4.08 0.43
CA CYS A 237 -19.23 3.92 1.81
C CYS A 237 -18.06 3.51 2.72
N PRO A 238 -18.19 3.68 4.06
CA PRO A 238 -17.16 3.24 5.02
C PRO A 238 -16.78 1.77 4.88
N ASN A 239 -17.69 0.90 4.45
CA ASN A 239 -17.43 -0.52 4.31
C ASN A 239 -16.61 -0.84 3.05
N ALA A 240 -16.78 -0.07 1.97
CA ALA A 240 -15.91 -0.14 0.80
C ALA A 240 -14.45 0.15 1.16
N MET A 241 -14.24 1.12 2.06
CA MET A 241 -12.91 1.43 2.61
C MET A 241 -12.27 0.20 3.29
N ILE A 242 -13.06 -0.55 4.08
CA ILE A 242 -12.56 -1.74 4.79
C ILE A 242 -12.28 -2.89 3.82
N LEU A 243 -13.12 -3.11 2.79
CA LEU A 243 -12.81 -4.09 1.75
C LEU A 243 -11.55 -3.70 0.96
N GLY A 244 -11.37 -2.41 0.68
CA GLY A 244 -10.15 -1.88 0.05
C GLY A 244 -8.90 -2.08 0.89
N TRP A 245 -8.96 -1.81 2.20
CA TRP A 245 -7.88 -2.14 3.14
C TRP A 245 -7.57 -3.64 3.16
N GLY A 246 -8.59 -4.50 3.07
CA GLY A 246 -8.39 -5.93 3.01
C GLY A 246 -7.61 -6.36 1.77
N ILE A 247 -7.80 -5.70 0.63
CA ILE A 247 -7.02 -5.92 -0.59
C ILE A 247 -5.59 -5.39 -0.45
N ASP A 248 -5.38 -4.18 0.06
CA ASP A 248 -4.04 -3.63 0.35
C ASP A 248 -3.24 -4.54 1.32
N ALA A 249 -3.92 -5.12 2.32
CA ALA A 249 -3.31 -6.09 3.22
C ALA A 249 -2.75 -7.31 2.47
N THR A 250 -3.37 -7.74 1.38
CA THR A 250 -2.90 -8.91 0.59
C THR A 250 -1.58 -8.66 -0.12
N ASP A 251 -1.29 -7.44 -0.58
CA ASP A 251 0.03 -7.06 -1.13
C ASP A 251 1.15 -7.34 -0.11
N THR A 252 0.90 -6.99 1.15
CA THR A 252 1.88 -7.22 2.22
C THR A 252 2.25 -8.69 2.38
N TYR A 253 1.28 -9.60 2.28
CA TYR A 253 1.51 -11.04 2.44
C TYR A 253 2.09 -11.68 1.17
N THR A 254 1.75 -11.14 -0.01
CA THR A 254 2.19 -11.63 -1.34
C THR A 254 3.71 -11.65 -1.49
N LYS A 255 4.40 -10.70 -0.87
CA LYS A 255 5.87 -10.56 -0.92
C LYS A 255 6.66 -11.80 -0.47
N PHE A 256 6.00 -12.78 0.18
CA PHE A 256 6.62 -14.05 0.51
C PHE A 256 5.59 -15.19 0.60
N VAL A 257 5.18 -15.69 -0.56
CA VAL A 257 4.21 -16.79 -0.71
C VAL A 257 4.82 -17.96 -1.47
N LYS A 258 4.10 -19.09 -1.48
CA LYS A 258 4.51 -20.30 -2.20
C LYS A 258 4.31 -20.17 -3.70
N ASN A 259 3.17 -19.62 -4.14
CA ASN A 259 2.82 -19.52 -5.56
C ASN A 259 2.61 -18.05 -5.95
N PRO A 260 3.68 -17.25 -6.12
CA PRO A 260 3.56 -15.84 -6.47
C PRO A 260 2.76 -15.64 -7.77
N LYS A 261 2.07 -14.50 -7.87
CA LYS A 261 1.30 -14.08 -9.05
C LYS A 261 1.99 -12.88 -9.69
N GLU A 262 2.08 -12.88 -11.01
CA GLU A 262 2.43 -11.68 -11.77
C GLU A 262 1.38 -10.59 -11.46
N GLY A 263 1.84 -9.36 -11.20
CA GLY A 263 0.99 -8.26 -10.74
C GLY A 263 0.57 -8.29 -9.27
N GLY A 264 0.87 -9.37 -8.52
CA GLY A 264 0.51 -9.49 -7.11
C GLY A 264 -0.87 -10.14 -6.85
N TYR A 265 -1.15 -10.51 -5.59
CA TYR A 265 -2.47 -11.10 -5.25
C TYR A 265 -3.58 -10.06 -5.13
N ASP A 266 -3.25 -8.82 -4.83
CA ASP A 266 -4.18 -7.70 -4.74
C ASP A 266 -4.82 -7.40 -6.11
N GLU A 267 -4.02 -7.25 -7.17
CA GLU A 267 -4.53 -7.07 -8.54
C GLU A 267 -5.27 -8.33 -9.01
N TRP A 268 -4.72 -9.52 -8.74
CA TRP A 268 -5.36 -10.79 -9.07
C TRP A 268 -6.74 -10.96 -8.39
N LEU A 269 -6.87 -10.63 -7.10
CA LEU A 269 -8.13 -10.71 -6.37
C LEU A 269 -9.13 -9.67 -6.89
N ALA A 270 -8.69 -8.45 -7.12
CA ALA A 270 -9.52 -7.39 -7.68
C ALA A 270 -10.10 -7.80 -9.04
N GLU A 271 -9.27 -8.34 -9.94
CA GLU A 271 -9.73 -8.85 -11.23
C GLU A 271 -10.70 -10.02 -11.09
N LEU A 272 -10.39 -10.96 -10.20
CA LEU A 272 -11.19 -12.16 -10.01
C LEU A 272 -12.59 -11.81 -9.51
N GLU A 273 -12.69 -10.95 -8.49
CA GLU A 273 -13.96 -10.51 -7.92
C GLU A 273 -14.72 -9.60 -8.89
N GLY A 274 -14.02 -8.73 -9.64
CA GLY A 274 -14.64 -7.95 -10.73
C GLY A 274 -15.27 -8.84 -11.81
N LYS A 275 -14.55 -9.88 -12.26
CA LYS A 275 -15.05 -10.88 -13.24
C LYS A 275 -16.21 -11.69 -12.65
N ARG A 276 -16.16 -12.03 -11.36
CA ARG A 276 -17.25 -12.72 -10.65
C ARG A 276 -18.51 -11.84 -10.61
N TRP A 277 -18.36 -10.57 -10.24
CA TRP A 277 -19.45 -9.59 -10.23
C TRP A 277 -20.11 -9.49 -11.60
N LYS A 278 -19.31 -9.23 -12.66
CA LYS A 278 -19.81 -9.12 -14.04
C LYS A 278 -20.57 -10.36 -14.50
N ARG A 279 -20.08 -11.55 -14.15
CA ARG A 279 -20.77 -12.79 -14.51
C ARG A 279 -22.11 -12.94 -13.79
N LYS A 280 -22.18 -12.55 -12.52
CA LYS A 280 -23.36 -12.65 -11.64
C LYS A 280 -24.42 -11.61 -11.98
N TYR A 281 -24.03 -10.33 -12.09
CA TYR A 281 -24.94 -9.19 -12.22
C TYR A 281 -25.01 -8.60 -13.64
N LYS A 282 -24.19 -9.09 -14.58
CA LYS A 282 -24.14 -8.64 -15.98
C LYS A 282 -23.74 -7.18 -16.18
N GLU A 283 -23.08 -6.59 -15.18
CA GLU A 283 -22.55 -5.23 -15.24
C GLU A 283 -21.13 -5.15 -14.67
N GLU A 284 -20.38 -4.11 -15.04
CA GLU A 284 -19.07 -3.84 -14.44
C GLU A 284 -19.25 -3.29 -13.01
N LEU A 285 -18.42 -3.77 -12.09
CA LEU A 285 -18.45 -3.33 -10.68
C LEU A 285 -17.99 -1.86 -10.55
N VAL A 286 -16.93 -1.49 -11.28
CA VAL A 286 -16.26 -0.18 -11.22
C VAL A 286 -15.92 0.33 -12.62
N THR A 287 -16.18 1.59 -12.89
CA THR A 287 -15.84 2.25 -14.16
C THR A 287 -14.37 2.71 -14.24
N PRO A 288 -13.83 2.93 -15.45
CA PRO A 288 -12.53 3.59 -15.63
C PRO A 288 -12.47 4.98 -14.94
N GLU A 289 -13.58 5.71 -14.93
CA GLU A 289 -13.67 7.03 -14.33
C GLU A 289 -13.48 6.97 -12.82
N GLU A 290 -14.19 6.07 -12.14
CA GLU A 290 -14.05 5.84 -10.69
C GLU A 290 -12.61 5.44 -10.34
N THR A 291 -12.02 4.55 -11.13
CA THR A 291 -10.63 4.08 -10.90
C THR A 291 -9.63 5.24 -11.00
N THR A 292 -9.68 5.98 -12.11
CA THR A 292 -8.74 7.09 -12.35
C THR A 292 -8.92 8.22 -11.34
N GLU A 293 -10.14 8.45 -10.88
CA GLU A 293 -10.44 9.45 -9.86
C GLU A 293 -9.81 9.10 -8.50
N ILE A 294 -9.97 7.85 -8.03
CA ILE A 294 -9.38 7.40 -6.77
C ILE A 294 -7.85 7.52 -6.81
N ILE A 295 -7.22 7.09 -7.90
CA ILE A 295 -5.77 7.20 -8.08
C ILE A 295 -5.33 8.67 -8.06
N TYR A 296 -6.08 9.55 -8.73
CA TYR A 296 -5.78 10.97 -8.77
C TYR A 296 -5.88 11.60 -7.37
N LEU A 297 -6.94 11.30 -6.62
CA LEU A 297 -7.10 11.75 -5.23
C LEU A 297 -6.03 11.19 -4.29
N GLY A 298 -5.54 9.97 -4.54
CA GLY A 298 -4.49 9.32 -3.76
C GLY A 298 -3.07 9.72 -4.14
N ALA A 299 -2.82 10.32 -5.32
CA ALA A 299 -1.48 10.63 -5.81
C ALA A 299 -0.70 11.54 -4.83
N LYS A 300 0.54 11.15 -4.49
CA LYS A 300 1.34 11.85 -3.46
C LYS A 300 1.69 13.28 -3.85
N ASN A 301 1.99 13.50 -5.13
CA ASN A 301 2.28 14.81 -5.72
C ASN A 301 1.04 15.60 -6.17
N ASN A 302 -0.18 15.12 -5.89
CA ASN A 302 -1.37 15.94 -6.09
C ASN A 302 -1.45 17.04 -5.03
N PHE A 303 -2.20 18.12 -5.29
CA PHE A 303 -2.30 19.26 -4.39
C PHE A 303 -3.60 19.24 -3.54
N PRO A 304 -3.54 19.50 -2.22
CA PRO A 304 -2.35 19.65 -1.39
C PRO A 304 -1.53 18.36 -1.30
N TRP A 305 -0.21 18.50 -1.22
CA TRP A 305 0.73 17.37 -1.22
C TRP A 305 0.58 16.49 0.03
N ILE A 306 0.54 15.18 -0.18
CA ILE A 306 0.50 14.16 0.88
C ILE A 306 1.66 13.21 0.61
N ASN A 307 2.78 13.40 1.32
CA ASN A 307 3.96 12.56 1.16
C ASN A 307 4.07 11.57 2.33
N MET A 308 3.13 10.63 2.38
CA MET A 308 3.15 9.51 3.32
C MET A 308 2.43 8.29 2.74
N SER A 309 2.69 7.11 3.29
CA SER A 309 1.91 5.87 3.12
C SER A 309 2.04 5.03 4.39
N SER A 310 0.95 4.44 4.85
CA SER A 310 0.96 3.41 5.88
C SER A 310 1.12 2.05 5.25
N SER A 311 2.06 1.25 5.74
CA SER A 311 2.04 -0.19 5.49
C SER A 311 0.88 -0.84 6.25
N HIS A 312 0.53 -2.09 5.90
CA HIS A 312 -0.48 -2.87 6.63
C HIS A 312 -0.27 -2.85 8.16
N ARG A 313 0.99 -3.01 8.63
CA ARG A 313 1.32 -2.88 10.06
C ARG A 313 0.89 -1.53 10.66
N ARG A 314 1.11 -0.43 9.93
CA ARG A 314 0.77 0.94 10.40
C ARG A 314 -0.73 1.21 10.38
N PHE A 315 -1.47 0.65 9.41
CA PHE A 315 -2.94 0.69 9.43
C PHE A 315 -3.50 0.03 10.69
N ASP A 316 -2.93 -1.11 11.07
CA ASP A 316 -3.46 -1.91 12.17
C ASP A 316 -2.89 -1.48 13.53
N GLN A 317 -1.92 -0.57 13.57
CA GLN A 317 -1.34 -0.08 14.81
C GLN A 317 -2.24 0.93 15.52
N ILE A 318 -2.36 0.78 16.84
CA ILE A 318 -2.88 1.80 17.74
C ILE A 318 -1.73 2.75 18.09
N GLU A 319 -1.72 3.93 17.48
CA GLU A 319 -0.72 4.95 17.75
C GLU A 319 -0.86 5.53 19.17
N LYS A 320 0.25 6.01 19.72
CA LYS A 320 0.28 6.56 21.09
C LYS A 320 -0.78 7.65 21.26
N GLY A 321 -1.61 7.50 22.29
CA GLY A 321 -2.69 8.45 22.61
C GLY A 321 -4.01 8.17 21.88
N GLN A 322 -4.06 7.15 21.00
CA GLN A 322 -5.28 6.73 20.33
C GLN A 322 -5.92 5.51 21.02
N LYS A 323 -7.23 5.38 20.85
CA LYS A 323 -8.01 4.23 21.35
C LYS A 323 -8.17 3.13 20.32
N PHE A 324 -8.11 3.49 19.04
CA PHE A 324 -8.38 2.60 17.92
C PHE A 324 -7.19 2.53 16.97
N PRO A 325 -7.06 1.44 16.20
CA PRO A 325 -6.11 1.36 15.09
C PRO A 325 -6.29 2.49 14.10
N THR A 326 -5.21 2.85 13.38
CA THR A 326 -5.22 3.88 12.34
C THR A 326 -6.36 3.68 11.34
N ILE A 327 -6.56 2.45 10.84
CA ILE A 327 -7.63 2.14 9.90
C ILE A 327 -9.04 2.40 10.48
N ILE A 328 -9.26 2.16 11.77
CA ILE A 328 -10.53 2.46 12.43
C ILE A 328 -10.70 3.97 12.64
N ASN A 329 -9.63 4.71 12.87
CA ASN A 329 -9.68 6.17 12.89
C ASN A 329 -10.04 6.74 11.51
N HIS A 330 -9.52 6.16 10.42
CA HIS A 330 -9.95 6.47 9.05
C HIS A 330 -11.43 6.12 8.84
N TYR A 331 -11.88 4.94 9.27
CA TYR A 331 -13.27 4.50 9.13
C TYR A 331 -14.23 5.45 9.84
N ASN A 332 -13.90 5.84 11.07
CA ASN A 332 -14.70 6.80 11.85
C ASN A 332 -14.73 8.19 11.21
N PHE A 333 -13.63 8.61 10.58
CA PHE A 333 -13.60 9.84 9.81
C PHE A 333 -14.56 9.77 8.61
N VAL A 334 -14.51 8.70 7.81
CA VAL A 334 -15.41 8.52 6.66
C VAL A 334 -16.87 8.41 7.10
N LYS A 335 -17.15 7.63 8.15
CA LYS A 335 -18.51 7.33 8.60
C LYS A 335 -19.18 8.49 9.33
N TYR A 336 -18.43 9.23 10.15
CA TYR A 336 -18.97 10.22 11.06
C TYR A 336 -18.46 11.65 10.81
N GLY A 337 -17.58 11.86 9.83
CA GLY A 337 -16.95 13.16 9.55
C GLY A 337 -16.01 13.66 10.66
N LYS A 338 -15.64 12.79 11.62
CA LYS A 338 -14.83 13.18 12.79
C LYS A 338 -13.35 13.10 12.45
N ILE A 339 -12.66 14.23 12.40
CA ILE A 339 -11.21 14.29 12.23
C ILE A 339 -10.53 13.83 13.55
N PRO A 340 -9.82 12.70 13.56
CA PRO A 340 -9.12 12.25 14.76
C PRO A 340 -7.85 13.09 14.97
N LYS A 341 -7.67 13.54 16.22
CA LYS A 341 -6.65 14.53 16.60
C LYS A 341 -5.48 13.88 17.35
N ASN A 342 -4.36 14.58 17.37
CA ASN A 342 -3.23 14.35 18.27
C ASN A 342 -2.52 12.99 18.12
N TYR A 343 -2.30 12.53 16.88
CA TYR A 343 -1.35 11.44 16.63
C TYR A 343 -0.63 11.62 15.29
N GLN A 344 0.38 10.77 15.08
CA GLN A 344 1.26 10.83 13.92
C GLN A 344 1.03 9.60 13.07
N LEU A 345 0.68 9.82 11.81
CA LEU A 345 0.42 8.79 10.82
C LEU A 345 1.72 8.29 10.18
N SER A 346 1.68 7.04 9.73
CA SER A 346 2.74 6.36 8.97
C SER A 346 4.13 6.34 9.62
N PHE A 347 5.12 5.89 8.84
CA PHE A 347 6.53 6.04 9.18
C PHE A 347 6.99 7.51 9.14
N ASP A 348 6.42 8.33 8.25
CA ASP A 348 6.79 9.73 8.03
C ASP A 348 6.36 10.66 9.17
N ARG A 349 5.55 10.15 10.11
CA ARG A 349 5.03 10.88 11.28
C ARG A 349 4.30 12.16 10.85
N MET A 350 3.36 12.02 9.92
CA MET A 350 2.52 13.13 9.49
C MET A 350 1.44 13.42 10.54
N PRO A 351 1.23 14.68 10.96
CA PRO A 351 0.15 15.01 11.90
C PRO A 351 -1.21 14.64 11.33
N SER A 352 -2.02 13.92 12.10
CA SER A 352 -3.32 13.40 11.64
C SER A 352 -4.25 14.50 11.15
N GLU A 353 -4.42 15.58 11.92
CA GLU A 353 -5.33 16.70 11.58
C GLU A 353 -5.00 17.29 10.20
N LEU A 354 -3.70 17.56 9.94
CA LEU A 354 -3.23 18.05 8.65
C LEU A 354 -3.50 17.07 7.51
N PHE A 355 -3.38 15.76 7.76
CA PHE A 355 -3.63 14.74 6.74
C PHE A 355 -5.09 14.71 6.31
N TYR A 356 -6.03 14.66 7.26
CA TYR A 356 -7.46 14.63 6.93
C TYR A 356 -7.94 15.94 6.30
N GLU A 357 -7.43 17.10 6.75
CA GLU A 357 -7.72 18.40 6.12
C GLU A 357 -7.31 18.40 4.64
N LYS A 358 -6.13 17.85 4.32
CA LYS A 358 -5.65 17.75 2.94
C LYS A 358 -6.51 16.83 2.08
N ILE A 359 -6.98 15.70 2.63
CA ILE A 359 -7.91 14.82 1.92
C ILE A 359 -9.21 15.55 1.60
N LEU A 360 -9.83 16.21 2.59
CA LEU A 360 -11.06 16.97 2.38
C LEU A 360 -10.87 18.05 1.31
N GLN A 361 -9.73 18.75 1.32
CA GLN A 361 -9.40 19.74 0.30
C GLN A 361 -9.33 19.13 -1.10
N ARG A 362 -8.68 17.96 -1.28
CA ARG A 362 -8.63 17.26 -2.57
C ARG A 362 -10.03 16.89 -3.08
N HIS A 363 -10.89 16.39 -2.19
CA HIS A 363 -12.28 16.05 -2.53
C HIS A 363 -13.14 17.27 -2.88
N GLN A 364 -12.92 18.41 -2.22
CA GLN A 364 -13.60 19.66 -2.57
C GLN A 364 -13.14 20.20 -3.95
N LEU A 365 -11.84 20.12 -4.24
CA LEU A 365 -11.25 20.60 -5.49
C LEU A 365 -11.76 19.80 -6.70
N ILE A 366 -11.86 18.47 -6.58
CA ILE A 366 -12.33 17.63 -7.68
C ILE A 366 -13.83 17.81 -7.96
N GLU A 367 -14.62 18.17 -6.95
CA GLU A 367 -16.06 18.46 -7.09
C GLU A 367 -16.33 19.84 -7.69
N GLY A 368 -15.29 20.63 -7.99
CA GLY A 368 -15.43 21.98 -8.53
C GLY A 368 -16.10 22.96 -7.56
N LYS A 369 -16.22 22.61 -6.27
CA LYS A 369 -16.73 23.51 -5.23
C LYS A 369 -15.68 24.61 -5.03
N GLU A 370 -16.07 25.87 -5.28
CA GLU A 370 -15.17 27.03 -5.18
C GLU A 370 -14.48 27.09 -3.79
N ILE A 371 -13.18 26.78 -3.73
CA ILE A 371 -12.36 27.01 -2.52
C ILE A 371 -11.74 28.43 -2.54
N PHE A 372 -11.86 29.18 -3.63
CA PHE A 372 -11.17 30.47 -3.81
C PHE A 372 -12.06 31.72 -3.71
N LYS A 373 -13.05 31.74 -2.80
CA LYS A 373 -13.73 33.00 -2.41
C LYS A 373 -13.26 33.64 -1.11
N GLU A 374 -12.38 32.99 -0.35
CA GLU A 374 -11.63 33.70 0.69
C GLU A 374 -10.14 33.49 0.49
N LYS A 375 -9.43 34.55 0.08
CA LYS A 375 -7.97 34.66 0.25
C LYS A 375 -7.63 34.67 1.75
N LYS A 376 -7.78 33.54 2.43
CA LYS A 376 -7.19 33.33 3.75
C LYS A 376 -5.68 33.18 3.55
N LYS A 377 -4.95 34.22 3.94
CA LYS A 377 -3.47 34.25 3.98
C LYS A 377 -2.98 32.92 4.55
N ILE A 378 -2.09 32.23 3.84
CA ILE A 378 -1.38 31.04 4.33
C ILE A 378 -0.91 31.34 5.76
N PRO A 379 -1.39 30.60 6.78
CA PRO A 379 -1.03 30.83 8.16
C PRO A 379 0.49 30.88 8.31
N ARG A 380 1.01 31.88 9.04
CA ARG A 380 2.45 32.07 9.25
C ARG A 380 3.16 30.79 9.75
N LYS A 381 2.44 29.92 10.45
CA LYS A 381 2.92 28.62 10.93
C LYS A 381 3.28 27.66 9.79
N ILE A 382 2.43 27.54 8.76
CA ILE A 382 2.66 26.71 7.58
C ILE A 382 3.85 27.27 6.77
N LYS A 383 3.93 28.59 6.59
CA LYS A 383 5.12 29.23 5.98
C LYS A 383 6.42 28.92 6.73
N LYS A 384 6.37 28.83 8.07
CA LYS A 384 7.52 28.54 8.92
C LYS A 384 7.94 27.07 8.81
N GLU A 385 6.99 26.15 8.68
CA GLU A 385 7.26 24.72 8.43
C GLU A 385 7.81 24.48 7.03
N MET A 386 7.25 25.10 5.98
CA MET A 386 7.79 25.02 4.61
C MET A 386 9.22 25.55 4.49
N LYS A 387 9.57 26.61 5.25
CA LYS A 387 10.94 27.11 5.35
C LYS A 387 11.87 26.14 6.10
N LYS A 388 11.38 25.48 7.15
CA LYS A 388 12.15 24.48 7.90
C LYS A 388 12.41 23.21 7.08
N MET A 389 11.45 22.81 6.23
CA MET A 389 11.57 21.65 5.35
C MET A 389 12.38 21.93 4.08
N GLY A 390 12.91 23.16 3.92
CA GLY A 390 13.67 23.53 2.74
C GLY A 390 12.84 23.51 1.45
N THR A 391 11.52 23.62 1.48
CA THR A 391 10.67 23.57 0.27
C THR A 391 10.21 24.95 -0.20
N TRP A 392 10.62 26.02 0.48
CA TRP A 392 10.19 27.40 0.20
C TRP A 392 10.61 27.92 -1.19
N HIS A 393 11.75 27.47 -1.72
CA HIS A 393 12.27 27.91 -3.02
C HIS A 393 11.47 27.37 -4.21
N LEU A 394 10.64 26.34 -4.01
CA LEU A 394 9.70 25.86 -5.03
C LEU A 394 8.49 26.79 -5.22
N PHE A 395 8.35 27.82 -4.37
CA PHE A 395 7.18 28.72 -4.35
C PHE A 395 7.53 30.21 -4.46
N SER A 396 8.81 30.57 -4.60
CA SER A 396 9.19 31.95 -4.89
C SER A 396 9.46 32.09 -6.39
N GLU A 397 8.51 32.67 -7.12
CA GLU A 397 8.81 33.34 -8.38
C GLU A 397 9.80 34.47 -8.08
N LYS A 398 11.09 34.17 -8.22
CA LYS A 398 12.06 35.16 -8.63
C LYS A 398 12.51 34.74 -10.02
N THR A 399 11.84 35.34 -11.00
CA THR A 399 12.52 35.80 -12.21
C THR A 399 13.77 36.56 -11.78
N THR A 400 14.93 35.94 -11.91
CA THR A 400 16.20 36.65 -11.99
C THR A 400 16.56 36.72 -13.47
N GLU A 401 16.20 37.84 -14.08
CA GLU A 401 17.07 38.47 -15.09
C GLU A 401 18.45 38.67 -14.44
N GLN A 402 19.42 37.90 -14.89
CA GLN A 402 20.77 38.31 -15.30
C GLN A 402 21.57 37.08 -15.71
#